data_AF-A0A3D1IE20-F1
#
_entry.id   AF-A0A3D1IE20-F1
#
_cell.length_a   1.000
_cell.length_b   1.000
_cell.length_c   1.000
_cell.angle_alpha   90.00
_cell.angle_beta   90.00
_cell.angle_gamma   90.00
#
_symmetry.space_group_name_H-M   'P 1'
#
loop_
_entity.id
_entity.type
_entity.pdbx_description
1 polymer ?
#
loop_
_entity_poly.entity_id
_entity_poly.type
_entity_poly.pdbx_seq_one_letter_code
_entity_poly.pdbx_strand_id
1 'polypeptide(L)' 'MLVDRAPEGSFALVFGEPSGPNQIRMPKDPGPYGASLYAALHTLDARRPEAIYVERPPATAHWDAVRDRLERAAAPE' A
#
# COMPACT_ATOMS: atom_id res chain seq x y z
N MET A 1 0.05 -5.66 -5.80
CA MET A 1 0.85 -5.14 -6.95
C MET A 1 1.38 -3.75 -6.65
N LEU A 2 2.65 -3.47 -6.97
CA LEU A 2 3.28 -2.15 -6.78
C LEU A 2 3.12 -1.27 -8.03
N VAL A 3 2.42 -0.15 -7.90
CA VAL A 3 2.10 0.80 -8.99
C VAL A 3 2.59 2.20 -8.66
N ASP A 4 2.83 3.04 -9.67
CA ASP A 4 3.17 4.45 -9.45
C ASP A 4 1.94 5.25 -8.97
N ARG A 5 0.78 4.94 -9.55
CA ARG A 5 -0.52 5.48 -9.19
C ARG A 5 -1.58 4.38 -9.14
N ALA A 6 -2.41 4.38 -8.11
CA ALA A 6 -3.53 3.45 -8.01
C ALA A 6 -4.63 3.75 -9.04
N PRO A 7 -5.25 2.73 -9.66
CA PRO A 7 -6.41 2.97 -10.51
C PRO A 7 -7.62 3.44 -9.70
N GLU A 8 -8.47 4.25 -10.32
CA GLU A 8 -9.70 4.75 -9.71
C GLU A 8 -10.64 3.59 -9.33
N GLY A 9 -11.28 3.68 -8.16
CA GLY A 9 -12.19 2.64 -7.65
C GLY A 9 -11.53 1.33 -7.19
N SER A 10 -10.23 1.16 -7.40
CA SER A 10 -9.49 -0.05 -7.02
C SER A 10 -9.18 -0.10 -5.52
N PHE A 11 -8.91 -1.31 -5.02
CA PHE A 11 -8.42 -1.52 -3.67
C PHE A 11 -6.96 -1.13 -3.62
N ALA A 12 -6.65 -0.02 -2.93
CA ALA A 12 -5.30 0.49 -2.97
C ALA A 12 -4.82 1.18 -1.69
N LEU A 13 -3.51 1.10 -1.47
CA LEU A 13 -2.80 1.94 -0.51
C LEU A 13 -2.17 3.12 -1.25
N VAL A 14 -2.62 4.33 -0.92
CA VAL A 14 -2.22 5.56 -1.61
C VAL A 14 -1.53 6.55 -0.68
N PHE A 15 -0.54 7.30 -1.16
CA PHE A 15 0.05 8.42 -0.40
C PHE A 15 -0.75 9.71 -0.55
N GLY A 16 -1.52 9.79 -1.63
CA GLY A 16 -2.34 10.94 -1.99
C GLY A 16 -3.73 10.93 -1.35
N GLU A 17 -4.63 11.69 -1.96
CA GLU A 17 -6.04 11.71 -1.60
C GLU A 17 -6.72 10.48 -2.21
N PRO A 18 -7.40 9.65 -1.41
CA PRO A 18 -8.07 8.46 -1.91
C PRO A 18 -9.24 8.86 -2.82
N SER A 19 -9.27 8.30 -4.03
CA SER A 19 -10.32 8.57 -5.02
C SER A 19 -11.60 7.74 -4.78
N GLY A 20 -11.65 6.92 -3.73
CA GLY A 20 -12.82 6.10 -3.41
C GLY A 20 -12.72 5.33 -2.09
N PRO A 21 -13.81 4.65 -1.67
CA PRO A 21 -13.91 3.98 -0.37
C PRO A 21 -13.07 2.70 -0.23
N ASN A 22 -12.46 2.27 -1.34
CA ASN A 22 -11.55 1.12 -1.39
C ASN A 22 -10.07 1.57 -1.36
N GLN A 23 -9.80 2.87 -1.28
CA GLN A 23 -8.45 3.39 -1.17
C GLN A 23 -8.18 3.86 0.26
N ILE A 24 -7.05 3.42 0.83
CA ILE A 24 -6.60 3.82 2.16
C ILE A 24 -5.42 4.75 2.01
N ARG A 25 -5.54 5.95 2.60
CA ARG A 25 -4.46 6.90 2.66
C ARG A 25 -3.40 6.43 3.66
N MET A 26 -2.20 6.20 3.15
CA MET A 26 -1.03 5.81 3.91
C MET A 26 -0.20 7.02 4.34
N PRO A 27 0.50 6.93 5.48
CA PRO A 27 1.46 7.94 5.91
C PRO A 27 2.58 8.15 4.88
N LYS A 28 3.09 9.38 4.76
CA LYS A 28 4.26 9.70 3.92
C LYS A 28 5.59 9.54 4.66
N ASP A 29 5.57 8.84 5.79
CA ASP A 29 6.73 8.57 6.63
C ASP A 29 6.93 7.06 6.78
N PRO A 30 8.15 6.54 6.62
CA PRO A 30 8.40 5.10 6.56
C PRO A 30 8.10 4.36 7.86
N GLY A 31 8.33 5.00 9.01
CA GLY A 31 8.00 4.44 10.33
C GLY A 31 6.50 4.14 10.48
N PRO A 32 5.63 5.17 10.49
CA PRO A 32 4.18 4.96 10.58
C PRO A 32 3.61 4.21 9.38
N TYR A 33 4.20 4.32 8.18
CA TYR A 33 3.79 3.52 7.03
C TYR A 33 3.92 2.03 7.31
N GLY A 34 5.09 1.58 7.80
CA GLY A 34 5.32 0.17 8.10
C GLY A 34 4.36 -0.38 9.17
N ALA A 35 4.03 0.44 10.17
CA ALA A 35 3.05 0.07 11.20
C ALA A 35 1.62 -0.06 10.65
N SER A 36 1.20 0.88 9.80
CA SER A 36 -0.14 0.87 9.20
C SER A 36 -0.29 -0.08 8.02
N LEU A 37 0.81 -0.51 7.39
CA LEU A 37 0.80 -1.32 6.17
C LEU A 37 -0.02 -2.59 6.32
N TYR A 38 0.30 -3.41 7.32
CA TYR A 38 -0.38 -4.70 7.52
C TYR A 38 -1.84 -4.51 7.94
N ALA A 39 -2.15 -3.52 8.78
CA ALA A 39 -3.52 -3.21 9.17
C ALA A 39 -4.37 -2.78 7.97
N ALA A 40 -3.82 -1.93 7.10
CA ALA A 40 -4.47 -1.47 5.89
C ALA A 40 -4.65 -2.60 4.87
N LEU A 41 -3.61 -3.42 4.64
CA LEU A 41 -3.71 -4.62 3.80
C LEU A 41 -4.79 -5.57 4.30
N HIS A 42 -4.80 -5.89 5.61
CA HIS A 42 -5.82 -6.75 6.21
C HIS A 42 -7.23 -6.18 6.06
N THR A 43 -7.38 -4.85 6.15
CA THR A 43 -8.67 -4.17 5.97
C THR A 43 -9.19 -4.28 4.53
N LEU A 44 -8.29 -4.17 3.55
CA LEU A 44 -8.62 -4.37 2.13
C LEU A 44 -8.88 -5.85 1.83
N ASP A 45 -8.05 -6.74 2.37
CA ASP A 45 -8.14 -8.19 2.18
C ASP A 45 -9.43 -8.79 2.75
N ALA A 46 -9.94 -8.24 3.86
CA ALA A 46 -11.23 -8.64 4.43
C ALA A 46 -12.41 -8.50 3.44
N ARG A 47 -12.27 -7.65 2.42
CA ARG A 47 -13.26 -7.45 1.34
C ARG A 47 -13.05 -8.40 0.15
N ARG A 48 -12.03 -9.27 0.21
CA ARG A 48 -11.62 -10.24 -0.82
C ARG A 48 -11.51 -9.64 -2.23
N PRO A 49 -10.71 -8.58 -2.43
CA PRO A 49 -10.51 -8.00 -3.74
C PRO A 49 -9.71 -8.94 -4.64
N GLU A 50 -9.92 -8.86 -5.95
CA GLU A 50 -9.13 -9.62 -6.93
C GLU A 50 -7.66 -9.17 -6.94
N ALA A 51 -7.39 -7.89 -6.65
CA ALA A 51 -6.05 -7.35 -6.53
C ALA A 51 -6.00 -6.17 -5.57
N ILE A 52 -4.94 -6.10 -4.77
CA ILE A 52 -4.60 -4.93 -3.95
C ILE A 52 -3.41 -4.20 -4.59
N TYR A 53 -3.61 -2.91 -4.87
CA TYR A 53 -2.59 -2.03 -5.42
C TYR A 53 -1.90 -1.26 -4.29
N VAL A 54 -0.59 -1.03 -4.42
CA VAL A 54 0.15 -0.22 -3.46
C VAL A 54 0.98 0.79 -4.23
N GLU A 55 0.80 2.07 -3.91
CA GLU A 55 1.61 3.12 -4.49
C GLU A 55 3.07 2.96 -4.05
N ARG A 56 4.00 3.09 -5.00
CA ARG A 56 5.42 2.91 -4.75
C ARG A 56 5.93 4.03 -3.85
N PRO A 57 6.54 3.71 -2.71
CA PRO A 57 7.17 4.72 -1.89
C PRO A 57 8.34 5.39 -2.62
N PRO A 58 8.70 6.63 -2.23
CA PRO A 58 9.86 7.31 -2.78
C PRO A 58 11.13 6.46 -2.72
N ALA A 59 11.96 6.54 -3.76
CA ALA A 59 13.21 5.78 -3.87
C ALA A 59 14.36 6.33 -2.99
N THR A 60 14.09 6.65 -1.72
CA THR A 60 15.08 7.14 -0.76
C THR A 60 15.46 6.06 0.26
N ALA A 61 16.63 6.21 0.89
CA ALA A 61 17.19 5.21 1.81
C ALA A 61 16.26 4.91 3.01
N HIS A 62 15.48 5.90 3.47
CA HIS A 62 14.54 5.70 4.57
C HIS A 62 13.39 4.73 4.25
N TRP A 63 13.08 4.55 2.95
CA TRP A 63 12.03 3.65 2.48
C TRP A 63 12.55 2.27 2.09
N ASP A 64 13.86 2.01 2.19
CA ASP A 64 14.47 0.74 1.78
C ASP A 64 13.89 -0.43 2.59
N ALA A 65 13.86 -0.29 3.92
CA ALA A 65 13.25 -1.26 4.83
C ALA A 65 11.73 -1.41 4.66
N VAL A 66 11.05 -0.43 4.07
CA VAL A 66 9.61 -0.52 3.76
C VAL A 66 9.41 -1.24 2.43
N ARG A 67 10.25 -0.97 1.44
CA ARG A 67 10.23 -1.64 0.13
C ARG A 67 10.48 -3.14 0.27
N ASP A 68 11.46 -3.54 1.07
CA ASP A 68 11.68 -4.96 1.39
C ASP A 68 10.41 -5.63 1.94
N ARG A 69 9.76 -4.99 2.92
CA ARG A 69 8.49 -5.49 3.48
C ARG A 69 7.36 -5.53 2.45
N LEU A 70 7.26 -4.54 1.57
CA LEU A 70 6.26 -4.49 0.51
C LEU A 70 6.47 -5.61 -0.52
N GLU A 71 7.71 -5.89 -0.90
CA GLU A 71 8.04 -6.99 -1.80
C GLU A 71 7.68 -8.34 -1.16
N ARG A 72 8.00 -8.52 0.13
CA ARG A 72 7.60 -9.70 0.90
C ARG A 72 6.08 -9.86 1.01
N ALA A 73 5.35 -8.77 1.19
CA ALA A 73 3.88 -8.81 1.27
C ALA A 73 3.22 -8.98 -0.11
N ALA A 74 3.91 -8.63 -1.20
CA ALA A 74 3.42 -8.76 -2.57
C ALA A 74 3.74 -10.12 -3.21
N ALA A 75 4.68 -10.88 -2.64
CA ALA A 75 4.89 -12.27 -2.98
C ALA A 75 3.79 -13.10 -2.29
N PRO A 76 2.79 -13.63 -3.01
CA PRO A 76 1.93 -14.66 -2.44
C PRO A 76 2.82 -15.85 -2.06
N GLU A 77 2.60 -16.39 -0.87
CA GLU A 77 3.15 -17.69 -0.46
C GLU A 77 2.74 -18.83 -1.40
#